data_AF-A0AAE6X6K6-F1
#
_entry.id   AF-A0AAE6X6K6-F1
#
_cell.length_a   1.000
_cell.length_b   1.000
_cell.length_c   1.000
_cell.angle_alpha   90.00
_cell.angle_beta   90.00
_cell.angle_gamma   90.00
#
_symmetry.space_group_name_H-M   'P 1'
#
loop_
_entity.id
_entity.type
_entity.pdbx_description
1 polymer ?
#
loop_
_entity_poly.entity_id
_entity_poly.type
_entity_poly.pdbx_seq_one_letter_code
_entity_poly.pdbx_strand_id
1 'polypeptide(L)'
;MQKIGGKANLISAHLERADLSSANLERANLISAHLEEADLREAHLEGSDLSSTHLKGAIVYYNNTRSEEIKAQGGIVLYLKENPDCRLHKLKAKRNKKAFECELYDSIDLIKTQQANPDWEISIEEIE
;
A
#
# COMPACT_ATOMS: atom_id res chain seq x y z
N MET A 1 -19.51 -28.86 -4.67
CA MET A 1 -18.10 -28.72 -4.26
C MET A 1 -17.94 -27.35 -3.60
N GLN A 2 -17.70 -27.31 -2.28
CA GLN A 2 -17.45 -26.03 -1.58
C GLN A 2 -16.03 -25.57 -1.94
N LYS A 3 -15.88 -24.31 -2.36
CA LYS A 3 -14.58 -23.66 -2.48
C LYS A 3 -13.92 -23.66 -1.10
N ILE A 4 -12.84 -24.40 -0.93
CA ILE A 4 -11.95 -24.25 0.22
C ILE A 4 -11.05 -23.04 -0.07
N GLY A 5 -11.64 -21.84 -0.07
CA GLY A 5 -10.88 -20.60 -0.09
C GLY A 5 -10.40 -20.32 1.33
N GLY A 6 -9.31 -20.96 1.74
CA GLY A 6 -8.72 -20.71 3.05
C GLY A 6 -8.26 -19.25 3.12
N LYS A 7 -8.83 -18.48 4.05
CA LYS A 7 -8.32 -17.14 4.39
C LYS A 7 -6.85 -17.28 4.79
N ALA A 8 -5.97 -16.43 4.26
CA ALA A 8 -4.58 -16.42 4.68
C ALA A 8 -4.49 -16.03 6.16
N ASN A 9 -3.86 -16.89 6.97
CA ASN A 9 -3.55 -16.59 8.37
C ASN A 9 -2.09 -16.17 8.46
N LEU A 10 -1.86 -14.87 8.61
CA LEU A 10 -0.55 -14.22 8.60
C LEU A 10 -0.32 -13.44 9.91
N ILE A 11 -0.96 -13.87 11.01
CA ILE A 11 -0.77 -13.26 12.33
C ILE A 11 0.73 -13.26 12.66
N SER A 12 1.27 -12.09 13.01
CA SER A 12 2.68 -11.92 13.36
C SER A 12 3.68 -12.38 12.30
N ALA A 13 3.25 -12.49 11.04
CA ALA A 13 4.16 -12.84 9.95
C ALA A 13 5.20 -11.74 9.73
N HIS A 14 6.42 -12.15 9.40
CA HIS A 14 7.52 -11.27 9.02
C HIS A 14 7.55 -11.13 7.49
N LEU A 15 7.03 -10.02 7.00
CA LEU A 15 6.84 -9.68 5.58
C LEU A 15 7.45 -8.31 5.27
N GLU A 16 8.45 -7.88 6.06
CA GLU A 16 9.14 -6.62 5.88
C GLU A 16 9.76 -6.57 4.47
N ARG A 17 9.53 -5.47 3.74
CA ARG A 17 10.04 -5.26 2.37
C ARG A 17 9.58 -6.32 1.35
N ALA A 18 8.57 -7.12 1.68
CA ALA A 18 8.02 -8.09 0.75
C ALA A 18 7.35 -7.40 -0.44
N ASP A 19 7.49 -8.00 -1.62
CA ASP A 19 6.65 -7.69 -2.76
C ASP A 19 5.34 -8.48 -2.63
N LEU A 20 4.28 -7.80 -2.25
CA LEU A 20 2.91 -8.30 -2.17
C LEU A 20 2.01 -7.57 -3.18
N SER A 21 2.62 -7.00 -4.23
CA SER A 21 1.87 -6.33 -5.28
C SER A 21 0.90 -7.32 -5.95
N SER A 22 -0.33 -6.86 -6.20
CA SER A 22 -1.42 -7.69 -6.73
C SER A 22 -1.79 -8.94 -5.89
N ALA A 23 -1.29 -9.07 -4.66
CA ALA A 23 -1.58 -10.23 -3.83
C ALA A 23 -3.07 -10.30 -3.45
N ASN A 24 -3.66 -11.49 -3.53
CA ASN A 24 -4.99 -11.72 -2.99
C ASN A 24 -4.92 -11.95 -1.48
N LEU A 25 -5.18 -10.90 -0.70
CA LEU A 25 -5.25 -10.90 0.77
C LEU A 25 -6.69 -10.69 1.27
N GLU A 26 -7.68 -10.98 0.43
CA GLU A 26 -9.10 -10.82 0.76
C GLU A 26 -9.39 -11.62 2.04
N ARG A 27 -9.91 -10.92 3.06
CA ARG A 27 -10.25 -11.49 4.38
C ARG A 27 -9.08 -12.18 5.10
N ALA A 28 -7.84 -11.84 4.75
CA ALA A 28 -6.66 -12.32 5.46
C ALA A 28 -6.64 -11.81 6.90
N ASN A 29 -6.04 -12.60 7.80
CA ASN A 29 -5.75 -12.15 9.15
C ASN A 29 -4.28 -11.71 9.22
N LEU A 30 -4.05 -10.41 9.30
CA LEU A 30 -2.73 -9.76 9.34
C LEU A 30 -2.44 -9.15 10.72
N ILE A 31 -3.17 -9.56 11.76
CA ILE A 31 -2.99 -8.99 13.10
C ILE A 31 -1.53 -9.07 13.52
N SER A 32 -0.96 -7.93 13.91
CA SER A 32 0.45 -7.80 14.33
C SER A 32 1.48 -8.25 13.29
N ALA A 33 1.12 -8.36 12.01
CA ALA A 33 2.09 -8.65 10.95
C ALA A 33 3.07 -7.48 10.76
N HIS A 34 4.30 -7.82 10.39
CA HIS A 34 5.35 -6.89 10.05
C HIS A 34 5.39 -6.69 8.54
N LEU A 35 4.87 -5.55 8.07
CA LEU A 35 4.77 -5.16 6.66
C LEU A 35 5.52 -3.86 6.38
N GLU A 36 6.46 -3.50 7.25
CA GLU A 36 7.26 -2.30 7.09
C GLU A 36 7.94 -2.31 5.72
N GLU A 37 7.79 -1.20 5.00
CA GLU A 37 8.41 -1.01 3.67
C GLU A 37 7.94 -2.02 2.60
N ALA A 38 6.88 -2.80 2.86
CA ALA A 38 6.31 -3.75 1.90
C ALA A 38 5.56 -3.04 0.77
N ASP A 39 5.54 -3.69 -0.39
CA ASP A 39 4.76 -3.26 -1.54
C ASP A 39 3.41 -3.97 -1.57
N LEU A 40 2.33 -3.23 -1.32
CA LEU A 40 0.94 -3.73 -1.32
C LEU A 40 0.11 -3.08 -2.43
N ARG A 41 0.77 -2.57 -3.48
CA ARG A 41 0.07 -1.96 -4.62
C ARG A 41 -0.81 -3.01 -5.29
N GLU A 42 -2.07 -2.66 -5.54
CA GLU A 42 -3.08 -3.54 -6.15
C GLU A 42 -3.42 -4.78 -5.31
N ALA A 43 -2.93 -4.89 -4.07
CA ALA A 43 -3.30 -6.00 -3.19
C ALA A 43 -4.79 -5.92 -2.83
N HIS A 44 -5.50 -7.04 -2.93
CA HIS A 44 -6.90 -7.13 -2.53
C HIS A 44 -6.96 -7.29 -1.01
N LEU A 45 -7.31 -6.22 -0.29
CA LEU A 45 -7.36 -6.19 1.18
C LEU A 45 -8.80 -6.16 1.71
N GLU A 46 -9.80 -6.42 0.86
CA GLU A 46 -11.20 -6.38 1.26
C GLU A 46 -11.48 -7.33 2.43
N GLY A 47 -11.93 -6.75 3.54
CA GLY A 47 -12.24 -7.50 4.76
C GLY A 47 -11.05 -8.12 5.48
N SER A 48 -9.79 -7.78 5.12
CA SER A 48 -8.62 -8.18 5.89
C SER A 48 -8.59 -7.50 7.26
N ASP A 49 -8.12 -8.19 8.29
CA ASP A 49 -7.89 -7.60 9.61
C ASP A 49 -6.46 -7.09 9.72
N LEU A 50 -6.30 -5.76 9.69
CA LEU A 50 -5.02 -5.06 9.79
C LEU A 50 -4.76 -4.53 11.22
N SER A 51 -5.52 -4.99 12.22
CA SER A 51 -5.37 -4.53 13.60
C SER A 51 -3.94 -4.74 14.10
N SER A 52 -3.33 -3.67 14.61
CA SER A 52 -1.95 -3.69 15.13
C SER A 52 -0.87 -4.10 14.11
N THR A 53 -1.16 -4.04 12.80
CA THR A 53 -0.15 -4.28 11.76
C THR A 53 0.88 -3.16 11.76
N HIS A 54 2.12 -3.47 11.37
CA HIS A 54 3.17 -2.48 11.20
C HIS A 54 3.35 -2.14 9.72
N LEU A 55 2.81 -1.00 9.29
CA LEU A 55 2.81 -0.56 7.88
C LEU A 55 3.78 0.59 7.60
N LYS A 56 4.75 0.86 8.48
CA LYS A 56 5.63 2.03 8.32
C LYS A 56 6.36 1.98 6.98
N GLY A 57 6.07 2.93 6.09
CA GLY A 57 6.66 3.01 4.76
C GLY A 57 6.14 1.99 3.75
N ALA A 58 5.16 1.16 4.12
CA ALA A 58 4.47 0.29 3.18
C ALA A 58 3.71 1.12 2.15
N ILE A 59 3.70 0.70 0.89
CA ILE A 59 3.03 1.43 -0.19
C ILE A 59 1.71 0.73 -0.52
N VAL A 60 0.59 1.43 -0.39
CA VAL A 60 -0.75 0.85 -0.53
C VAL A 60 -1.61 1.70 -1.45
N TYR A 61 -2.24 1.09 -2.47
CA TYR A 61 -3.29 1.77 -3.24
C TYR A 61 -4.59 1.80 -2.46
N TYR A 62 -5.24 2.95 -2.49
CA TYR A 62 -6.59 3.10 -1.97
C TYR A 62 -7.60 2.80 -3.07
N ASN A 63 -8.23 1.63 -2.99
CA ASN A 63 -9.38 1.28 -3.82
C ASN A 63 -10.58 0.75 -2.99
N ASN A 64 -10.37 0.15 -1.81
CA ASN A 64 -11.47 -0.35 -0.96
C ASN A 64 -11.18 -0.47 0.56
N THR A 65 -10.03 -0.02 1.05
CA THR A 65 -9.60 -0.25 2.46
C THR A 65 -9.74 1.00 3.32
N ARG A 66 -9.77 0.87 4.66
CA ARG A 66 -9.91 2.00 5.60
C ARG A 66 -8.62 2.85 5.60
N SER A 67 -8.56 3.89 4.76
CA SER A 67 -7.39 4.78 4.64
C SER A 67 -6.89 5.32 5.99
N GLU A 68 -7.80 5.62 6.92
CA GLU A 68 -7.45 6.07 8.27
C GLU A 68 -6.56 5.08 9.04
N GLU A 69 -6.81 3.78 8.90
CA GLU A 69 -6.04 2.74 9.61
C GLU A 69 -4.64 2.59 9.02
N ILE A 70 -4.53 2.58 7.69
CA ILE A 70 -3.23 2.54 6.98
C ILE A 70 -2.38 3.75 7.37
N LYS A 71 -2.98 4.95 7.38
CA LYS A 71 -2.31 6.19 7.78
C LYS A 71 -1.84 6.15 9.23
N ALA A 72 -2.68 5.70 10.16
CA ALA A 72 -2.35 5.62 11.58
C ALA A 72 -1.12 4.72 11.85
N GLN A 73 -0.89 3.73 10.99
CA GLN A 73 0.24 2.80 11.08
C GLN A 73 1.48 3.25 10.28
N GLY A 74 1.42 4.43 9.63
CA GLY A 74 2.53 5.04 8.91
C GLY A 74 2.75 4.51 7.49
N GLY A 75 1.73 3.90 6.88
CA GLY A 75 1.72 3.51 5.47
C GLY A 75 1.57 4.72 4.54
N ILE A 76 2.06 4.56 3.31
CA ILE A 76 1.94 5.53 2.22
C ILE A 76 0.67 5.19 1.44
N VAL A 77 -0.34 6.05 1.51
CA VAL A 77 -1.63 5.86 0.82
C VAL A 77 -1.63 6.55 -0.53
N LEU A 78 -1.82 5.80 -1.61
CA LEU A 78 -1.86 6.29 -2.98
C LEU A 78 -3.29 6.34 -3.52
N TYR A 79 -3.71 7.48 -4.08
CA TYR A 79 -5.04 7.63 -4.70
C TYR A 79 -4.94 7.55 -6.22
N LEU A 80 -5.75 6.70 -6.84
CA LEU A 80 -5.81 6.58 -8.29
C LEU A 80 -6.56 7.75 -8.93
N LYS A 81 -6.09 8.20 -10.09
CA LYS A 81 -6.82 9.17 -10.92
C LYS A 81 -7.84 8.43 -11.78
N GLU A 82 -9.06 8.96 -11.87
CA GLU A 82 -10.21 8.30 -12.55
C GLU A 82 -10.01 8.07 -14.06
N ASN A 83 -8.98 8.67 -14.67
CA ASN A 83 -8.62 8.40 -16.06
C ASN A 83 -7.22 8.93 -16.38
N PRO A 84 -6.28 8.03 -16.71
CA PRO A 84 -5.04 8.46 -17.29
C PRO A 84 -4.71 7.83 -18.65
N ASP A 85 -4.49 8.70 -19.62
CA ASP A 85 -3.72 8.39 -20.80
C ASP A 85 -2.22 8.35 -20.43
N CYS A 86 -1.55 7.24 -20.78
CA CYS A 86 -0.15 6.89 -20.50
C CYS A 86 0.24 6.59 -19.03
N ARG A 87 0.87 5.43 -18.84
CA ARG A 87 1.20 4.80 -17.57
C ARG A 87 2.66 4.34 -17.58
N LEU A 88 3.50 4.99 -16.80
CA LEU A 88 4.66 4.44 -16.09
C LEU A 88 5.30 5.65 -15.40
N HIS A 89 5.38 5.65 -14.08
CA HIS A 89 6.07 6.72 -13.37
C HIS A 89 6.85 6.18 -12.18
N LYS A 90 7.82 6.92 -11.69
CA LYS A 90 8.52 6.59 -10.45
C LYS A 90 7.98 7.43 -9.30
N LEU A 91 7.46 6.78 -8.25
CA LEU A 91 7.15 7.44 -6.99
C LEU A 91 8.44 7.64 -6.20
N LYS A 92 8.58 8.81 -5.59
CA LYS A 92 9.59 9.06 -4.56
C LYS A 92 8.92 9.69 -3.35
N ALA A 93 8.97 8.98 -2.22
CA ALA A 93 8.38 9.43 -0.96
C ALA A 93 9.45 9.49 0.12
N LYS A 94 9.60 10.64 0.79
CA LYS A 94 10.65 10.85 1.79
C LYS A 94 10.09 11.34 3.13
N ARG A 95 10.59 10.76 4.23
CA ARG A 95 10.30 11.21 5.61
C ARG A 95 11.48 10.92 6.52
N ASN A 96 11.96 11.94 7.25
CA ASN A 96 13.03 11.81 8.26
C ASN A 96 14.25 11.00 7.78
N LYS A 97 14.82 11.37 6.62
CA LYS A 97 15.94 10.69 5.93
C LYS A 97 15.65 9.31 5.33
N LYS A 98 14.50 8.69 5.59
CA LYS A 98 14.04 7.50 4.85
C LYS A 98 13.40 7.91 3.53
N ALA A 99 13.71 7.19 2.46
CA ALA A 99 13.12 7.37 1.14
C ALA A 99 12.60 6.02 0.62
N PHE A 100 11.45 6.06 -0.04
CA PHE A 100 10.81 4.93 -0.69
C PHE A 100 10.68 5.29 -2.17
N GLU A 101 11.11 4.38 -3.03
CA GLU A 101 11.05 4.56 -4.47
C GLU A 101 10.41 3.31 -5.08
N CYS A 102 9.39 3.51 -5.93
CA CYS A 102 8.74 2.40 -6.66
C CYS A 102 8.21 2.85 -8.02
N GLU A 103 8.16 1.92 -8.98
CA GLU A 103 7.64 2.16 -10.34
C GLU A 103 6.14 1.92 -10.39
N LEU A 104 5.37 2.98 -10.56
CA LEU A 104 3.91 2.99 -10.63
C LEU A 104 3.42 2.68 -12.05
N TYR A 105 2.45 1.77 -12.14
CA TYR A 105 1.76 1.39 -13.39
C TYR A 105 0.39 2.04 -13.55
N ASP A 106 0.00 2.86 -12.57
CA ASP A 106 -1.22 3.65 -12.59
C ASP A 106 -0.90 5.12 -12.39
N SER A 107 -1.76 5.99 -12.91
CA SER A 107 -1.66 7.41 -12.61
C SER A 107 -2.37 7.75 -11.32
N ILE A 108 -1.72 8.63 -10.59
CA ILE A 108 -2.06 8.96 -9.21
C ILE A 108 -2.61 10.38 -9.16
N ASP A 109 -3.65 10.57 -8.35
CA ASP A 109 -4.05 11.87 -7.86
C ASP A 109 -3.03 12.32 -6.80
N LEU A 110 -2.00 13.04 -7.26
CA LEU A 110 -0.92 13.56 -6.41
C LEU A 110 -1.43 14.47 -5.30
N ILE A 111 -2.51 15.21 -5.53
CA ILE A 111 -3.09 16.12 -4.54
C ILE A 111 -3.69 15.31 -3.40
N LYS A 112 -4.57 14.35 -3.70
CA LYS A 112 -5.17 13.47 -2.68
C LYS A 112 -4.12 12.62 -1.98
N THR A 113 -3.15 12.12 -2.74
CA THR A 113 -2.04 11.33 -2.21
C THR A 113 -1.20 12.15 -1.23
N GLN A 114 -0.82 13.39 -1.56
CA GLN A 114 -0.10 14.26 -0.65
C GLN A 114 -0.93 14.64 0.58
N GLN A 115 -2.23 14.91 0.41
CA GLN A 115 -3.15 15.20 1.52
C GLN A 115 -3.29 14.04 2.51
N ALA A 116 -3.26 12.80 2.01
CA ALA A 116 -3.32 11.61 2.85
C ALA A 116 -2.02 11.31 3.61
N ASN A 117 -0.90 11.85 3.13
CA ASN A 117 0.44 11.63 3.69
C ASN A 117 1.13 12.96 4.01
N PRO A 118 0.58 13.82 4.89
CA PRO A 118 1.05 15.20 5.07
C PRO A 118 2.48 15.30 5.63
N ASP A 119 2.95 14.27 6.33
CA ASP A 119 4.30 14.21 6.90
C ASP A 119 5.37 13.73 5.90
N TRP A 120 4.98 13.49 4.65
CA TRP A 120 5.85 12.91 3.61
C TRP A 120 6.03 13.91 2.46
N GLU A 121 7.26 14.02 1.96
CA GLU A 121 7.55 14.69 0.70
C GLU A 121 7.31 13.67 -0.44
N ILE A 122 6.28 13.88 -1.26
CA ILE A 122 5.89 12.97 -2.34
C ILE A 122 6.08 13.64 -3.70
N SER A 123 6.83 12.98 -4.58
CA SER A 123 7.00 13.39 -5.98
C SER A 123 6.83 12.20 -6.92
N ILE A 124 6.42 12.50 -8.16
CA ILE A 124 6.38 11.54 -9.26
C ILE A 124 7.35 12.03 -10.33
N GLU A 125 8.20 11.12 -10.79
CA GLU A 125 9.15 11.34 -11.88
C GLU A 125 8.67 10.53 -13.10
N GLU A 126 8.72 11.10 -14.31
CA GLU A 126 8.55 10.31 -15.53
C GLU A 126 9.75 9.37 -15.67
N ILE A 127 9.49 8.12 -16.04
CA ILE A 127 10.56 7.18 -16.35
C ILE A 127 11.00 7.49 -17.78
N GLU A 128 12.23 7.97 -17.93
CA GLU A 128 12.90 8.21 -19.22
C GLU A 128 13.15 6.92 -20.00
#